data_AF-A0A433TY13-F1
#
_entry.id   AF-A0A433TY13-F1
#
_cell.length_a   1.000
_cell.length_b   1.000
_cell.length_c   1.000
_cell.angle_alpha   90.00
_cell.angle_beta   90.00
_cell.angle_gamma   90.00
#
_symmetry.space_group_name_H-M   'P 1'
#
loop_
_entity.id
_entity.type
_entity.pdbx_description
1 polymer ?
#
loop_
_entity_poly.entity_id
_entity_poly.type
_entity_poly.pdbx_seq_one_letter_code
_entity_poly.pdbx_strand_id
1 'polypeptide(L)'
;MDEADRELLRKNHIKLKAALKPAILDVLEYLQSNGIITEPMRERVEYESRVPGDQASKLLHLITTRGKRGFPGLYDAALASNLFDAADILKPECAPHEPAYTAMSRSESSSNSMLELDDLSEDEDLPDIWPLINTENIEQKVRVKSLNDSSKPERLQKKYEHACSPKGQKEIYLLEHKIRGLCLIISNEKFEHLEDRSGTEKDFNDLNMLFVGLGFDVLRFKDKSSNKMEEILRTKVLEANHSNSDCFVLILLSHGENGVVFGTDGKYVNDQPTNCLHVEEIREKVCGVSSLMEKPKLFFLQACRGKRKDKGHTYDGSSYNYHHRFVGRVGELAQVVER
;
A
#
# COMPACT_ATOMS: atom_id res chain seq x y z
N MET A 1 11.18 -32.63 1.83
CA MET A 1 11.10 -31.45 2.68
C MET A 1 12.11 -31.74 3.73
N ASP A 2 13.09 -30.87 3.83
CA ASP A 2 14.20 -31.07 4.74
C ASP A 2 13.72 -30.76 6.16
N GLU A 3 14.42 -31.25 7.18
CA GLU A 3 13.95 -31.06 8.57
C GLU A 3 13.96 -29.57 8.96
N ALA A 4 14.86 -28.79 8.37
CA ALA A 4 14.89 -27.33 8.49
C ALA A 4 13.60 -26.66 7.98
N ASP A 5 13.11 -27.07 6.80
CA ASP A 5 11.86 -26.56 6.21
C ASP A 5 10.65 -26.88 7.10
N ARG A 6 10.59 -28.10 7.65
CA ARG A 6 9.50 -28.52 8.55
C ARG A 6 9.51 -27.71 9.83
N GLU A 7 10.69 -27.48 10.40
CA GLU A 7 10.84 -26.69 11.62
C GLU A 7 10.48 -25.21 11.38
N LEU A 8 10.80 -24.68 10.21
CA LEU A 8 10.42 -23.32 9.81
C LEU A 8 8.89 -23.18 9.68
N LEU A 9 8.23 -24.14 9.04
CA LEU A 9 6.77 -24.18 8.96
C LEU A 9 6.12 -24.29 10.35
N ARG A 10 6.70 -25.08 11.27
CA ARG A 10 6.21 -25.21 12.65
C ARG A 10 6.38 -23.92 13.45
N LYS A 11 7.59 -23.33 13.46
CA LYS A 11 7.90 -22.10 14.20
C LYS A 11 7.04 -20.92 13.75
N ASN A 12 6.80 -20.81 12.44
CA ASN A 12 6.04 -19.70 11.87
C ASN A 12 4.58 -20.05 11.56
N HIS A 13 4.05 -21.18 12.07
CA HIS A 13 2.72 -21.68 11.73
C HIS A 13 1.61 -20.64 11.92
N ILE A 14 1.63 -19.89 13.03
CA ILE A 14 0.62 -18.86 13.32
C ILE A 14 0.70 -17.71 12.31
N LYS A 15 1.91 -17.24 12.00
CA LYS A 15 2.15 -16.15 11.05
C LYS A 15 1.78 -16.57 9.62
N LEU A 16 2.18 -17.78 9.21
CA LEU A 16 1.83 -18.35 7.91
C LEU A 16 0.32 -18.57 7.76
N LYS A 17 -0.37 -19.05 8.80
CA LYS A 17 -1.83 -19.18 8.81
C LYS A 17 -2.52 -17.83 8.56
N ALA A 18 -2.04 -16.77 9.20
CA ALA A 18 -2.56 -15.41 9.00
C ALA A 18 -2.26 -14.89 7.59
N ALA A 19 -1.03 -15.07 7.11
CA ALA A 19 -0.57 -14.57 5.81
C ALA A 19 -1.20 -15.32 4.62
N LEU A 20 -1.52 -16.61 4.76
CA LEU A 20 -2.17 -17.41 3.71
C LEU A 20 -3.69 -17.21 3.64
N LYS A 21 -4.32 -16.70 4.71
CA LYS A 21 -5.77 -16.52 4.83
C LYS A 21 -6.40 -15.73 3.67
N PRO A 22 -5.83 -14.60 3.18
CA PRO A 22 -6.49 -13.73 2.21
C PRO A 22 -6.64 -14.36 0.80
N ALA A 23 -5.74 -15.25 0.40
CA ALA A 23 -5.71 -15.84 -0.95
C ALA A 23 -5.56 -17.37 -0.92
N ILE A 24 -6.14 -18.03 0.09
CA ILE A 24 -5.97 -19.48 0.29
C ILE A 24 -6.49 -20.32 -0.89
N LEU A 25 -7.55 -19.88 -1.56
CA LEU A 25 -8.11 -20.56 -2.73
C LEU A 25 -7.18 -20.45 -3.95
N ASP A 26 -6.57 -19.28 -4.17
CA ASP A 26 -5.61 -19.06 -5.26
C ASP A 26 -4.34 -19.89 -5.05
N VAL A 27 -3.88 -20.00 -3.79
CA VAL A 27 -2.75 -20.85 -3.42
C VAL A 27 -3.08 -22.33 -3.68
N LEU A 28 -4.29 -22.78 -3.34
CA LEU A 28 -4.73 -24.16 -3.63
C LEU A 28 -4.82 -24.43 -5.13
N GLU A 29 -5.37 -23.50 -5.91
CA GLU A 29 -5.47 -23.60 -7.37
C GLU A 29 -4.08 -23.67 -8.03
N TYR A 30 -3.13 -22.85 -7.58
CA TYR A 30 -1.76 -22.87 -8.07
C TYR A 30 -1.06 -24.20 -7.75
N LEU A 31 -1.17 -24.66 -6.50
CA LEU A 31 -0.57 -25.93 -6.06
C LEU A 31 -1.13 -27.12 -6.83
N GLN A 32 -2.42 -27.07 -7.20
CA GLN A 32 -3.06 -28.10 -8.01
C GLN A 32 -2.57 -28.04 -9.47
N SER A 33 -2.56 -26.85 -10.06
CA SER A 33 -2.12 -26.63 -11.45
C SER A 33 -0.68 -27.08 -11.68
N ASN A 34 0.17 -26.99 -10.65
CA ASN A 34 1.56 -27.44 -10.67
C ASN A 34 1.76 -28.89 -10.19
N GLY A 35 0.66 -29.62 -9.93
CA GLY A 35 0.67 -31.04 -9.55
C GLY A 35 1.29 -31.32 -8.18
N ILE A 36 1.32 -30.33 -7.28
CA ILE A 36 1.84 -30.47 -5.92
C ILE A 36 0.77 -31.08 -5.00
N ILE A 37 -0.49 -30.69 -5.21
CA ILE A 37 -1.66 -31.32 -4.58
C ILE A 37 -2.60 -31.88 -5.66
N THR A 38 -3.34 -32.93 -5.32
CA THR A 38 -4.33 -33.53 -6.22
C THR A 38 -5.71 -32.92 -5.98
N GLU A 39 -6.61 -32.99 -6.96
CA GLU A 39 -8.01 -32.52 -6.82
C GLU A 39 -8.70 -33.02 -5.53
N PRO A 40 -8.67 -34.33 -5.19
CA PRO A 40 -9.29 -34.81 -3.95
C PRO A 40 -8.69 -34.21 -2.67
N MET A 41 -7.47 -33.69 -2.72
CA MET A 41 -6.83 -33.06 -1.57
C MET A 41 -7.20 -31.58 -1.45
N ARG A 42 -7.33 -30.89 -2.58
CA ARG A 42 -7.90 -29.54 -2.63
C ARG A 42 -9.32 -29.54 -2.07
N GLU A 43 -10.16 -30.45 -2.56
CA GLU A 43 -11.54 -30.60 -2.11
C GLU A 43 -11.62 -30.82 -0.59
N ARG A 44 -10.70 -31.60 -0.02
CA ARG A 44 -10.66 -31.82 1.44
C ARG A 44 -10.27 -30.57 2.22
N VAL A 45 -9.45 -29.68 1.66
CA VAL A 45 -9.17 -28.40 2.32
C VAL A 45 -10.37 -27.46 2.17
N GLU A 46 -10.94 -27.39 0.97
CA GLU A 46 -11.96 -26.42 0.57
C GLU A 46 -13.36 -26.75 1.15
N TYR A 47 -13.80 -28.01 1.06
CA TYR A 47 -15.15 -28.42 1.47
C TYR A 47 -15.25 -28.85 2.93
N GLU A 48 -14.18 -29.36 3.55
CA GLU A 48 -14.22 -29.78 4.96
C GLU A 48 -14.06 -28.60 5.94
N SER A 49 -13.78 -27.38 5.46
CA SER A 49 -13.72 -26.18 6.30
C SER A 49 -14.17 -24.95 5.52
N ARG A 50 -15.19 -24.24 6.02
CA ARG A 50 -15.64 -22.96 5.46
C ARG A 50 -14.86 -21.75 5.99
N VAL A 51 -13.91 -21.98 6.91
CA VAL A 51 -13.15 -20.92 7.58
C VAL A 51 -11.75 -20.83 6.94
N PRO A 52 -11.38 -19.69 6.31
CA PRO A 52 -10.09 -19.56 5.60
C PRO A 52 -8.85 -19.81 6.48
N GLY A 53 -8.92 -19.49 7.78
CA GLY A 53 -7.84 -19.79 8.71
C GLY A 53 -7.63 -21.30 8.94
N ASP A 54 -8.71 -22.08 8.93
CA ASP A 54 -8.64 -23.52 9.11
C ASP A 54 -8.26 -24.22 7.81
N GLN A 55 -8.68 -23.67 6.67
CA GLN A 55 -8.17 -24.06 5.35
C GLN A 55 -6.64 -23.88 5.27
N ALA A 56 -6.11 -22.73 5.71
CA ALA A 56 -4.68 -22.47 5.76
C ALA A 56 -3.92 -23.44 6.70
N SER A 57 -4.51 -23.78 7.84
CA SER A 57 -3.91 -24.74 8.79
C SER A 57 -3.85 -26.15 8.19
N LYS A 58 -4.93 -26.58 7.54
CA LYS A 58 -4.99 -27.87 6.83
C LYS A 58 -4.00 -27.90 5.66
N LEU A 59 -3.90 -26.82 4.89
CA LEU A 59 -2.94 -26.71 3.80
C LEU A 59 -1.50 -26.85 4.32
N LEU A 60 -1.13 -26.12 5.38
CA LEU A 60 0.21 -26.21 5.97
C LEU A 60 0.52 -27.65 6.42
N HIS A 61 -0.45 -28.33 7.04
CA HIS A 61 -0.30 -29.75 7.38
C HIS A 61 -0.13 -30.64 6.14
N LEU A 62 -0.95 -30.45 5.11
CA LEU A 62 -0.83 -31.21 3.86
C LEU A 62 0.52 -31.01 3.17
N ILE A 63 1.05 -29.78 3.15
CA ILE A 63 2.34 -29.48 2.54
C ILE A 63 3.47 -30.26 3.20
N THR A 64 3.44 -30.45 4.53
CA THR A 64 4.44 -31.28 5.23
C THR A 64 4.46 -32.74 4.77
N THR A 65 3.34 -33.24 4.22
CA THR A 65 3.21 -34.61 3.69
C THR A 65 3.67 -34.76 2.22
N ARG A 66 3.90 -33.67 1.49
CA ARG A 66 4.24 -33.68 0.05
C ARG A 66 5.73 -33.91 -0.25
N GLY A 67 6.57 -34.09 0.77
CA GLY A 67 7.99 -34.40 0.56
C GLY A 67 8.78 -33.23 -0.04
N LYS A 68 9.80 -33.48 -0.85
CA LYS A 68 10.76 -32.45 -1.33
C LYS A 68 10.17 -31.35 -2.20
N ARG A 69 8.97 -31.55 -2.75
CA ARG A 69 8.29 -30.59 -3.63
C ARG A 69 7.29 -29.67 -2.90
N GLY A 70 6.91 -30.01 -1.67
CA GLY A 70 5.89 -29.26 -0.92
C GLY A 70 6.34 -27.86 -0.52
N PHE A 71 7.54 -27.73 0.04
CA PHE A 71 8.04 -26.44 0.55
C PHE A 71 8.33 -25.44 -0.58
N PRO A 72 9.10 -25.78 -1.64
CA PRO A 72 9.32 -24.86 -2.76
C PRO A 72 8.01 -24.53 -3.48
N GLY A 73 7.14 -25.53 -3.63
CA GLY A 73 5.83 -25.33 -4.25
C GLY A 73 4.92 -24.37 -3.48
N LEU A 74 4.96 -24.39 -2.14
CA LEU A 74 4.22 -23.43 -1.32
C LEU A 74 4.80 -22.01 -1.44
N TYR A 75 6.12 -21.88 -1.53
CA TYR A 75 6.78 -20.60 -1.77
C TYR A 75 6.42 -20.03 -3.14
N ASP A 76 6.49 -20.85 -4.20
CA ASP A 76 6.13 -20.43 -5.56
C ASP A 76 4.63 -20.07 -5.66
N ALA A 77 3.77 -20.82 -4.96
CA ALA A 77 2.35 -20.51 -4.85
C ALA A 77 2.10 -19.19 -4.11
N ALA A 78 2.82 -18.93 -3.02
CA ALA A 78 2.72 -17.66 -2.30
C ALA A 78 3.11 -16.48 -3.20
N LEU A 79 4.18 -16.61 -3.99
CA LEU A 79 4.57 -15.59 -4.96
C LEU A 79 3.54 -15.40 -6.08
N ALA A 80 3.04 -16.48 -6.66
CA ALA A 80 2.06 -16.43 -7.74
C ALA A 80 0.70 -15.87 -7.29
N SER A 81 0.35 -16.05 -6.02
CA SER A 81 -0.84 -15.48 -5.38
C SER A 81 -0.58 -14.12 -4.72
N ASN A 82 0.58 -13.49 -4.96
CA ASN A 82 0.98 -12.18 -4.40
C ASN A 82 0.99 -12.11 -2.85
N LEU A 83 1.19 -13.24 -2.19
CA LEU A 83 1.33 -13.33 -0.73
C LEU A 83 2.81 -13.21 -0.32
N PHE A 84 3.37 -12.01 -0.49
CA PHE A 84 4.78 -11.73 -0.20
C PHE A 84 5.14 -11.93 1.28
N ASP A 85 4.25 -11.59 2.21
CA ASP A 85 4.47 -11.84 3.65
C ASP A 85 4.66 -13.34 3.93
N ALA A 86 3.89 -14.20 3.25
CA ALA A 86 4.05 -15.65 3.36
C ALA A 86 5.35 -16.12 2.70
N ALA A 87 5.73 -15.54 1.56
CA ALA A 87 6.97 -15.85 0.86
C ALA A 87 8.22 -15.44 1.68
N ASP A 88 8.20 -14.27 2.30
CA ASP A 88 9.27 -13.75 3.17
C ASP A 88 9.45 -14.61 4.41
N ILE A 89 8.35 -15.09 5.01
CA ILE A 89 8.40 -16.04 6.12
C ILE A 89 9.03 -17.37 5.68
N LEU A 90 8.71 -17.85 4.47
CA LEU A 90 9.17 -19.14 3.94
C LEU A 90 10.65 -19.10 3.50
N LYS A 91 11.10 -18.01 2.88
CA LYS A 91 12.51 -17.82 2.47
C LYS A 91 12.98 -16.41 2.82
N PRO A 92 13.35 -16.17 4.07
CA PRO A 92 13.88 -14.88 4.50
C PRO A 92 15.20 -14.53 3.81
N GLU A 93 15.96 -15.53 3.33
CA GLU A 93 17.23 -15.34 2.60
C GLU A 93 17.04 -14.79 1.17
N CYS A 94 15.84 -14.94 0.59
CA CYS A 94 15.48 -14.37 -0.70
C CYS A 94 14.74 -13.03 -0.58
N ALA A 95 14.41 -12.59 0.64
CA ALA A 95 14.03 -11.21 0.88
C ALA A 95 15.21 -10.32 0.49
N PRO A 96 15.00 -9.13 -0.10
CA PRO A 96 16.09 -8.25 -0.50
C PRO A 96 16.94 -7.83 0.73
N HIS A 97 18.03 -8.56 0.96
CA HIS A 97 19.17 -8.39 1.87
C HIS A 97 18.97 -7.53 3.15
N GLU A 98 19.04 -8.19 4.31
CA GLU A 98 19.62 -7.62 5.54
C GLU A 98 21.00 -8.23 5.82
N PRO A 99 21.94 -7.53 6.49
CA PRO A 99 23.02 -8.17 7.21
C PRO A 99 22.91 -8.02 8.74
N ALA A 100 22.93 -9.19 9.39
CA ALA A 100 23.69 -9.54 10.60
C ALA A 100 23.59 -8.65 11.86
N TYR A 101 22.95 -9.21 12.89
CA TYR A 101 23.48 -9.11 14.25
C TYR A 101 23.42 -10.49 14.92
N THR A 102 24.59 -11.03 15.30
CA THR A 102 24.69 -12.12 16.28
C THR A 102 25.35 -11.53 17.51
N ALA A 103 24.65 -11.69 18.64
CA ALA A 103 25.11 -11.66 20.03
C ALA A 103 25.96 -10.47 20.50
N MET A 104 25.40 -9.69 21.44
CA MET A 104 26.07 -9.36 22.71
C MET A 104 25.05 -8.83 23.74
N SER A 105 24.89 -9.63 24.80
CA SER A 105 24.76 -9.27 26.21
C SER A 105 23.68 -8.30 26.70
N ARG A 106 22.81 -8.86 27.56
CA ARG A 106 22.06 -8.19 28.62
C ARG A 106 22.96 -7.29 29.48
N SER A 107 22.48 -6.09 29.77
CA SER A 107 22.62 -5.47 31.10
C SER A 107 21.45 -4.52 31.34
N GLU A 108 20.71 -4.81 32.39
CA GLU A 108 19.71 -3.93 32.99
C GLU A 108 20.37 -2.68 33.57
N SER A 109 19.73 -1.52 33.46
CA SER A 109 19.66 -0.56 34.56
C SER A 109 18.55 0.45 34.34
N SER A 110 17.63 0.47 35.29
CA SER A 110 16.57 1.44 35.49
C SER A 110 17.10 2.83 35.83
N SER A 111 16.39 3.87 35.41
CA SER A 111 16.12 5.03 36.26
C SER A 111 14.99 5.89 35.68
N ASN A 112 13.92 5.99 36.47
CA ASN A 112 12.76 6.86 36.31
C ASN A 112 13.12 8.35 36.46
N SER A 113 12.41 9.21 35.73
CA SER A 113 11.72 10.40 36.28
C SER A 113 10.61 10.79 35.29
N MET A 114 9.33 10.53 35.53
CA MET A 114 8.43 11.21 36.49
C MET A 114 8.35 12.71 36.22
N LEU A 115 7.44 13.13 35.33
CA LEU A 115 6.73 14.41 35.39
C LEU A 115 5.30 14.26 34.85
N GLU A 116 4.39 14.25 35.83
CA GLU A 116 3.00 14.74 35.91
C GLU A 116 2.10 14.76 34.66
N LEU A 117 1.14 13.84 34.70
CA LEU A 117 -0.13 13.82 33.97
C LEU A 117 -1.07 14.89 34.55
N ASP A 118 -1.53 15.79 33.69
CA ASP A 118 -2.77 16.52 33.94
C ASP A 118 -3.87 16.01 33.00
N ASP A 119 -4.97 15.72 33.68
CA ASP A 119 -6.26 15.14 33.32
C ASP A 119 -7.03 16.00 32.30
N LEU A 120 -7.35 15.41 31.14
CA LEU A 120 -8.50 15.82 30.33
C LEU A 120 -9.24 14.55 29.87
N SER A 121 -10.18 14.17 30.74
CA SER A 121 -11.39 13.40 30.51
C SER A 121 -11.90 13.34 29.06
N GLU A 122 -12.13 12.10 28.61
CA GLU A 122 -13.30 11.61 27.87
C GLU A 122 -14.01 12.61 26.92
N ASP A 123 -13.58 12.61 25.66
CA ASP A 123 -14.48 12.86 24.53
C ASP A 123 -14.69 11.52 23.81
N GLU A 124 -15.63 10.74 24.35
CA GLU A 124 -16.38 9.75 23.58
C GLU A 124 -17.17 10.46 22.49
N ASP A 125 -16.81 10.23 21.22
CA ASP A 125 -17.74 10.08 20.08
C ASP A 125 -16.96 9.77 18.79
N LEU A 126 -15.91 8.95 18.88
CA LEU A 126 -15.38 8.24 17.72
C LEU A 126 -15.73 6.77 17.90
N PRO A 127 -16.38 6.13 16.92
CA PRO A 127 -16.75 4.73 17.06
C PRO A 127 -15.46 3.90 17.21
N ASP A 128 -15.38 3.08 18.27
CA ASP A 128 -14.31 2.09 18.50
C ASP A 128 -14.06 1.17 17.31
N ILE A 129 -15.03 1.13 16.40
CA ILE A 129 -15.04 0.37 15.18
C ILE A 129 -15.27 1.36 14.04
N TRP A 130 -14.18 1.66 13.29
CA TRP A 130 -14.29 2.17 11.92
C TRP A 130 -15.37 1.34 11.22
N PRO A 131 -16.38 1.93 10.56
CA PRO A 131 -17.54 1.19 10.06
C PRO A 131 -17.05 -0.08 9.41
N LEU A 132 -17.36 -1.22 10.04
CA LEU A 132 -17.03 -2.52 9.50
C LEU A 132 -17.67 -2.48 8.12
N ILE A 133 -16.84 -2.36 7.10
CA ILE A 133 -17.26 -2.63 5.75
C ILE A 133 -17.71 -4.08 5.85
N ASN A 134 -19.03 -4.26 5.94
CA ASN A 134 -19.61 -5.57 6.12
C ASN A 134 -19.12 -6.37 4.91
N THR A 135 -18.23 -7.32 5.16
CA THR A 135 -17.55 -8.07 4.10
C THR A 135 -18.55 -8.92 3.30
N GLU A 136 -19.75 -9.11 3.83
CA GLU A 136 -20.89 -9.69 3.15
C GLU A 136 -21.46 -8.81 2.01
N ASN A 137 -21.13 -7.51 1.98
CA ASN A 137 -21.59 -6.56 0.95
C ASN A 137 -20.45 -5.91 0.14
N ILE A 138 -19.19 -6.37 0.27
CA ILE A 138 -18.09 -6.01 -0.66
C ILE A 138 -18.31 -6.64 -2.05
N GLU A 139 -19.38 -7.43 -2.22
CA GLU A 139 -19.91 -7.75 -3.54
C GLU A 139 -20.50 -6.55 -4.30
N GLN A 140 -20.67 -5.38 -3.67
CA GLN A 140 -20.55 -4.12 -4.39
C GLN A 140 -19.07 -3.84 -4.70
N LYS A 141 -18.56 -4.73 -5.55
CA LYS A 141 -17.31 -4.68 -6.29
C LYS A 141 -17.02 -3.21 -6.60
N VAL A 142 -15.98 -2.63 -5.98
CA VAL A 142 -15.17 -1.63 -6.67
C VAL A 142 -14.51 -2.40 -7.82
N ARG A 143 -15.33 -2.72 -8.84
CA ARG A 143 -14.90 -3.30 -10.09
C ARG A 143 -14.18 -2.14 -10.72
N VAL A 144 -12.87 -2.09 -10.57
CA VAL A 144 -12.07 -1.32 -11.49
C VAL A 144 -12.22 -2.06 -12.81
N LYS A 145 -13.15 -1.52 -13.59
CA LYS A 145 -13.65 -2.14 -14.80
C LYS A 145 -12.47 -2.19 -15.76
N SER A 146 -11.76 -3.32 -15.79
CA SER A 146 -10.83 -3.62 -16.87
C SER A 146 -11.50 -3.25 -18.20
N LEU A 147 -10.81 -2.46 -19.02
CA LEU A 147 -11.28 -2.13 -20.36
C LEU A 147 -11.33 -3.38 -21.26
N ASN A 148 -10.67 -4.45 -20.85
CA ASN A 148 -10.54 -5.71 -21.59
C ASN A 148 -11.55 -6.79 -21.15
N ASP A 149 -12.51 -6.45 -20.29
CA ASP A 149 -13.61 -7.34 -19.95
C ASP A 149 -14.63 -7.35 -21.10
N SER A 150 -14.59 -8.40 -21.93
CA SER A 150 -15.51 -8.65 -23.06
C SER A 150 -16.99 -8.77 -22.65
N SER A 151 -17.30 -8.62 -21.36
CA SER A 151 -18.65 -8.64 -20.79
C SER A 151 -19.22 -7.25 -20.42
N LYS A 152 -18.77 -6.14 -21.03
CA LYS A 152 -19.45 -4.84 -20.86
C LYS A 152 -20.69 -4.72 -21.78
N PRO A 153 -21.79 -4.09 -21.31
CA PRO A 153 -22.85 -3.64 -22.19
C PRO A 153 -22.28 -2.52 -23.07
N GLU A 154 -22.44 -2.61 -24.40
CA GLU A 154 -21.95 -1.66 -25.41
C GLU A 154 -22.12 -0.17 -25.05
N ARG A 155 -23.10 0.16 -24.19
CA ARG A 155 -23.41 1.52 -23.70
C ARG A 155 -22.25 2.23 -22.98
N LEU A 156 -21.41 1.54 -22.21
CA LEU A 156 -20.33 2.21 -21.47
C LEU A 156 -19.11 2.51 -22.36
N GLN A 157 -18.76 1.60 -23.28
CA GLN A 157 -17.71 1.86 -24.29
C GLN A 157 -18.11 3.02 -25.21
N LYS A 158 -19.34 3.01 -25.75
CA LYS A 158 -19.85 4.11 -26.58
C LYS A 158 -19.86 5.48 -25.90
N LYS A 159 -20.09 5.54 -24.57
CA LYS A 159 -20.13 6.80 -23.79
C LYS A 159 -18.75 7.46 -23.67
N TYR A 160 -17.67 6.67 -23.64
CA TYR A 160 -16.30 7.19 -23.48
C TYR A 160 -15.52 7.25 -24.79
N GLU A 161 -15.94 6.51 -25.83
CA GLU A 161 -15.39 6.60 -27.20
C GLU A 161 -15.50 8.00 -27.81
N HIS A 162 -16.51 8.77 -27.39
CA HIS A 162 -16.83 10.11 -27.93
C HIS A 162 -16.65 11.24 -26.91
N ALA A 163 -16.01 10.98 -25.76
CA ALA A 163 -15.73 12.02 -24.77
C ALA A 163 -14.60 12.93 -25.30
N CYS A 164 -14.99 13.90 -26.13
CA CYS A 164 -14.12 14.95 -26.65
C CYS A 164 -14.59 16.31 -26.14
N SER A 165 -13.63 17.13 -25.74
CA SER A 165 -13.82 18.54 -25.41
C SER A 165 -14.44 19.26 -26.60
N PRO A 166 -15.11 20.41 -26.40
CA PRO A 166 -15.57 21.26 -27.50
C PRO A 166 -14.48 21.60 -28.54
N LYS A 167 -13.20 21.41 -28.21
CA LYS A 167 -12.02 21.56 -29.09
C LYS A 167 -11.56 20.28 -29.81
N GLY A 168 -12.28 19.16 -29.68
CA GLY A 168 -11.93 17.88 -30.32
C GLY A 168 -10.82 17.07 -29.64
N GLN A 169 -10.38 17.48 -28.45
CA GLN A 169 -9.40 16.75 -27.65
C GLN A 169 -10.11 15.67 -26.82
N LYS A 170 -9.55 14.44 -26.73
CA LYS A 170 -10.06 13.41 -25.81
C LYS A 170 -10.06 13.96 -24.38
N GLU A 171 -11.19 13.95 -23.69
CA GLU A 171 -11.32 14.48 -22.31
C GLU A 171 -10.78 13.54 -21.24
N ILE A 172 -10.30 12.36 -21.64
CA ILE A 172 -9.98 11.25 -20.74
C ILE A 172 -8.67 10.61 -21.18
N TYR A 173 -7.80 10.32 -20.20
CA TYR A 173 -6.59 9.53 -20.43
C TYR A 173 -6.94 8.07 -20.75
N LEU A 174 -6.31 7.53 -21.81
CA LEU A 174 -6.44 6.12 -22.15
C LEU A 174 -5.64 5.28 -21.16
N LEU A 175 -6.25 4.22 -20.65
CA LEU A 175 -5.67 3.29 -19.68
C LEU A 175 -5.67 1.86 -20.24
N GLU A 176 -5.00 1.69 -21.39
CA GLU A 176 -5.11 0.51 -22.26
C GLU A 176 -3.92 -0.46 -22.12
N HIS A 177 -2.82 -0.03 -21.48
CA HIS A 177 -1.67 -0.92 -21.26
C HIS A 177 -2.01 -2.06 -20.31
N LYS A 178 -1.32 -3.20 -20.51
CA LYS A 178 -1.50 -4.40 -19.68
C LYS A 178 -1.19 -4.13 -18.21
N ILE A 179 -0.17 -3.32 -17.95
CA ILE A 179 0.19 -2.81 -16.64
C ILE A 179 -0.21 -1.33 -16.62
N ARG A 180 -1.05 -0.94 -15.65
CA ARG A 180 -1.53 0.45 -15.53
C ARG A 180 -0.35 1.41 -15.38
N GLY A 181 0.64 0.99 -14.61
CA GLY A 181 1.91 1.66 -14.46
C GLY A 181 2.54 1.37 -13.11
N LEU A 182 3.61 2.09 -12.80
CA LEU A 182 4.33 1.95 -11.55
C LEU A 182 3.61 2.72 -10.43
N CYS A 183 3.40 2.05 -9.30
CA CYS A 183 3.02 2.65 -8.03
C CYS A 183 4.17 2.48 -7.04
N LEU A 184 4.83 3.58 -6.67
CA LEU A 184 5.88 3.59 -5.66
C LEU A 184 5.29 3.99 -4.31
N ILE A 185 5.44 3.13 -3.29
CA ILE A 185 5.00 3.35 -1.92
C ILE A 185 6.24 3.38 -1.01
N ILE A 186 6.46 4.48 -0.31
CA ILE A 186 7.47 4.59 0.75
C ILE A 186 6.75 4.93 2.04
N SER A 187 6.90 4.06 3.05
CA SER A 187 6.29 4.23 4.37
C SER A 187 7.35 4.19 5.46
N ASN A 188 7.53 5.31 6.16
CA ASN A 188 8.43 5.41 7.31
C ASN A 188 7.59 5.41 8.59
N GLU A 189 7.84 4.40 9.42
CA GLU A 189 7.23 4.18 10.72
C GLU A 189 8.25 4.43 11.84
N LYS A 190 9.47 3.92 11.68
CA LYS A 190 10.53 3.94 12.70
C LYS A 190 11.53 5.05 12.42
N PHE A 191 11.77 5.92 13.39
CA PHE A 191 12.63 7.09 13.23
C PHE A 191 13.74 7.13 14.28
N GLU A 192 14.90 7.66 13.88
CA GLU A 192 16.08 7.76 14.75
C GLU A 192 15.97 8.94 15.74
N HIS A 193 15.31 10.02 15.31
CA HIS A 193 15.29 11.29 16.04
C HIS A 193 13.88 11.90 16.17
N LEU A 194 12.86 11.24 15.62
CA LEU A 194 11.46 11.65 15.68
C LEU A 194 10.65 10.52 16.33
N GLU A 195 9.42 10.80 16.72
CA GLU A 195 8.52 9.78 17.28
C GLU A 195 8.14 8.73 16.24
N ASP A 196 7.96 7.49 16.69
CA ASP A 196 7.46 6.42 15.83
C ASP A 196 6.01 6.68 15.39
N ARG A 197 5.69 6.33 14.14
CA ARG A 197 4.33 6.48 13.55
C ARG A 197 3.54 5.18 13.64
N SER A 198 3.30 4.69 14.86
CA SER A 198 2.57 3.43 15.09
C SER A 198 1.21 3.42 14.38
N GLY A 199 0.88 2.31 13.72
CA GLY A 199 -0.40 2.13 13.02
C GLY A 199 -0.35 2.39 11.51
N THR A 200 0.73 2.96 10.99
CA THR A 200 0.92 3.18 9.53
C THR A 200 1.03 1.88 8.73
N GLU A 201 1.27 0.74 9.39
CA GLU A 201 1.36 -0.59 8.75
C GLU A 201 0.04 -0.99 8.07
N LYS A 202 -1.10 -0.61 8.65
CA LYS A 202 -2.40 -0.88 8.05
C LYS A 202 -2.54 -0.12 6.73
N ASP A 203 -2.23 1.17 6.73
CA ASP A 203 -2.27 1.99 5.51
C ASP A 203 -1.31 1.44 4.45
N PHE A 204 -0.11 1.05 4.85
CA PHE A 204 0.89 0.47 3.94
C PHE A 204 0.36 -0.77 3.21
N ASN A 205 -0.36 -1.65 3.91
CA ASN A 205 -0.93 -2.87 3.35
C ASN A 205 -2.20 -2.63 2.54
N ASP A 206 -3.10 -1.78 3.03
CA ASP A 206 -4.33 -1.44 2.32
C ASP A 206 -4.03 -0.74 1.00
N LEU A 207 -3.06 0.18 0.97
CA LEU A 207 -2.63 0.85 -0.26
C LEU A 207 -2.01 -0.13 -1.26
N ASN A 208 -1.19 -1.08 -0.80
CA ASN A 208 -0.66 -2.10 -1.68
C ASN A 208 -1.77 -2.98 -2.28
N MET A 209 -2.67 -3.50 -1.45
CA MET A 209 -3.80 -4.30 -1.94
C MET A 209 -4.66 -3.53 -2.93
N LEU A 210 -4.95 -2.25 -2.63
CA LEU A 210 -5.69 -1.37 -3.51
C LEU A 210 -4.99 -1.22 -4.86
N PHE A 211 -3.75 -0.76 -4.90
CA PHE A 211 -3.09 -0.44 -6.16
C PHE A 211 -2.73 -1.68 -6.99
N VAL A 212 -2.44 -2.82 -6.35
CA VAL A 212 -2.38 -4.12 -7.04
C VAL A 212 -3.73 -4.45 -7.68
N GLY A 213 -4.83 -4.32 -6.93
CA GLY A 213 -6.20 -4.52 -7.44
C GLY A 213 -6.60 -3.56 -8.56
N LEU A 214 -5.99 -2.36 -8.62
CA LEU A 214 -6.15 -1.39 -9.70
C LEU A 214 -5.32 -1.72 -10.95
N GLY A 215 -4.45 -2.74 -10.89
CA GLY A 215 -3.62 -3.20 -11.99
C GLY A 215 -2.27 -2.49 -12.11
N PHE A 216 -1.76 -1.89 -11.03
CA PHE A 216 -0.42 -1.31 -10.98
C PHE A 216 0.64 -2.36 -10.66
N ASP A 217 1.86 -2.09 -11.11
CA ASP A 217 3.06 -2.72 -10.57
C ASP A 217 3.49 -1.93 -9.32
N VAL A 218 3.39 -2.55 -8.15
CA VAL A 218 3.59 -1.85 -6.86
C VAL A 218 4.98 -2.15 -6.30
N LEU A 219 5.79 -1.11 -6.13
CA LEU A 219 7.04 -1.17 -5.39
C LEU A 219 6.85 -0.56 -4.02
N ARG A 220 7.18 -1.31 -2.97
CA ARG A 220 6.96 -0.91 -1.58
C ARG A 220 8.24 -0.94 -0.78
N PHE A 221 8.50 0.14 -0.05
CA PHE A 221 9.68 0.29 0.80
C PHE A 221 9.27 0.80 2.17
N LYS A 222 9.76 0.12 3.21
CA LYS A 222 9.54 0.51 4.60
C LYS A 222 10.82 1.09 5.20
N ASP A 223 10.68 2.12 6.04
CA ASP A 223 11.74 2.69 6.88
C ASP A 223 13.04 2.97 6.07
N LYS A 224 13.02 4.09 5.33
CA LYS A 224 14.13 4.54 4.48
C LYS A 224 14.60 5.92 4.90
N SER A 225 15.93 6.05 5.03
CA SER A 225 16.59 7.35 5.20
C SER A 225 16.37 8.25 3.99
N SER A 226 16.56 9.55 4.14
CA SER A 226 16.34 10.51 3.05
C SER A 226 17.19 10.18 1.82
N ASN A 227 18.46 9.84 2.04
CA ASN A 227 19.37 9.44 0.96
C ASN A 227 18.87 8.18 0.25
N LYS A 228 18.33 7.21 0.99
CA LYS A 228 17.82 5.97 0.39
C LYS A 228 16.51 6.20 -0.35
N MET A 229 15.64 7.08 0.15
CA MET A 229 14.42 7.49 -0.55
C MET A 229 14.77 8.16 -1.89
N GLU A 230 15.77 9.05 -1.92
CA GLU A 230 16.23 9.69 -3.14
C GLU A 230 16.83 8.69 -4.13
N GLU A 231 17.64 7.73 -3.65
CA GLU A 231 18.20 6.66 -4.47
C GLU A 231 17.09 5.77 -5.08
N ILE A 232 16.07 5.42 -4.29
CA ILE A 232 14.91 4.66 -4.77
C ILE A 232 14.17 5.45 -5.84
N LEU A 233 13.87 6.73 -5.60
CA LEU A 233 13.21 7.59 -6.58
C LEU A 233 14.01 7.63 -7.89
N ARG A 234 15.32 7.87 -7.81
CA ARG A 234 16.20 7.92 -8.97
C ARG A 234 16.18 6.61 -9.76
N THR A 235 16.48 5.50 -9.10
CA THR A 235 16.71 4.21 -9.77
C THR A 235 15.41 3.53 -10.21
N LYS A 236 14.32 3.69 -9.47
CA LYS A 236 13.04 3.01 -9.74
C LYS A 236 12.07 3.86 -10.57
N VAL A 237 12.21 5.18 -10.55
CA VAL A 237 11.28 6.07 -11.25
C VAL A 237 12.00 6.87 -12.33
N LEU A 238 13.02 7.65 -11.97
CA LEU A 238 13.61 8.62 -12.92
C LEU A 238 14.40 7.95 -14.05
N GLU A 239 15.08 6.85 -13.75
CA GLU A 239 15.88 6.07 -14.72
C GLU A 239 15.07 4.94 -15.38
N ALA A 240 13.84 4.68 -14.93
CA ALA A 240 13.00 3.63 -15.46
C ALA A 240 12.30 4.05 -16.77
N ASN A 241 12.02 3.06 -17.62
CA ASN A 241 11.26 3.27 -18.85
C ASN A 241 9.77 2.99 -18.62
N HIS A 242 8.95 4.04 -18.63
CA HIS A 242 7.51 3.98 -18.42
C HIS A 242 6.71 3.98 -19.72
N SER A 243 7.35 3.76 -20.89
CA SER A 243 6.68 3.84 -22.19
C SER A 243 5.46 2.91 -22.28
N ASN A 244 5.54 1.73 -21.64
CA ASN A 244 4.47 0.72 -21.61
C ASN A 244 3.53 0.83 -20.39
N SER A 245 3.53 1.97 -19.71
CA SER A 245 2.63 2.30 -18.61
C SER A 245 1.63 3.36 -19.05
N ASP A 246 0.40 3.33 -18.53
CA ASP A 246 -0.60 4.37 -18.76
C ASP A 246 -0.40 5.57 -17.83
N CYS A 247 0.02 5.35 -16.59
CA CYS A 247 0.15 6.38 -15.57
C CYS A 247 1.22 6.06 -14.52
N PHE A 248 1.44 6.98 -13.59
CA PHE A 248 2.38 6.82 -12.47
C PHE A 248 1.74 7.26 -11.15
N VAL A 249 2.05 6.54 -10.07
CA VAL A 249 1.61 6.86 -8.71
C VAL A 249 2.82 6.89 -7.77
N LEU A 250 2.93 7.94 -6.97
CA LEU A 250 3.84 8.03 -5.83
C LEU A 250 3.04 8.20 -4.54
N ILE A 251 3.36 7.40 -3.53
CA ILE A 251 2.76 7.46 -2.20
C ILE A 251 3.87 7.57 -1.16
N LEU A 252 3.85 8.64 -0.38
CA LEU A 252 4.80 8.88 0.71
C LEU A 252 4.03 8.98 2.03
N LEU A 253 4.32 8.09 2.98
CA LEU A 253 3.78 8.08 4.34
C LEU A 253 4.93 8.29 5.32
N SER A 254 5.06 9.47 5.92
CA SER A 254 6.16 9.77 6.84
C SER A 254 5.81 10.96 7.74
N HIS A 255 6.72 11.36 8.62
CA HIS A 255 6.71 12.72 9.15
C HIS A 255 6.98 13.72 8.03
N GLY A 256 6.54 14.96 8.24
CA GLY A 256 6.78 16.04 7.31
C GLY A 256 6.72 17.40 7.98
N GLU A 257 7.09 18.39 7.20
CA GLU A 257 6.93 19.81 7.51
C GLU A 257 6.41 20.48 6.23
N ASN A 258 6.15 21.79 6.27
CA ASN A 258 5.69 22.51 5.07
C ASN A 258 6.63 22.29 3.86
N GLY A 259 6.14 21.52 2.87
CA GLY A 259 6.83 21.27 1.59
C GLY A 259 7.87 20.14 1.62
N VAL A 260 8.05 19.44 2.73
CA VAL A 260 9.07 18.38 2.86
C VAL A 260 8.56 17.11 3.53
N VAL A 261 9.18 15.98 3.20
CA VAL A 261 8.90 14.65 3.77
C VAL A 261 10.18 14.10 4.37
N PHE A 262 10.16 13.65 5.62
CA PHE A 262 11.36 13.16 6.31
C PHE A 262 11.72 11.71 5.93
N GLY A 263 13.03 11.44 5.88
CA GLY A 263 13.56 10.08 6.01
C GLY A 263 13.49 9.59 7.46
N THR A 264 13.86 8.32 7.69
CA THR A 264 13.97 7.76 9.06
C THR A 264 15.03 8.47 9.91
N ASP A 265 16.04 9.04 9.25
CA ASP A 265 17.11 9.88 9.81
C ASP A 265 16.72 11.37 9.92
N GLY A 266 15.46 11.69 9.64
CA GLY A 266 14.87 13.02 9.72
C GLY A 266 15.06 13.66 11.09
N LYS A 267 15.46 14.94 11.13
CA LYS A 267 15.63 15.69 12.38
C LYS A 267 15.55 17.19 12.16
N TYR A 268 15.41 17.93 13.25
CA TYR A 268 15.49 19.39 13.26
C TYR A 268 16.89 19.84 13.70
N VAL A 269 17.51 20.72 12.92
CA VAL A 269 18.77 21.40 13.26
C VAL A 269 18.53 22.90 13.17
N ASN A 270 18.72 23.63 14.28
CA ASN A 270 18.40 25.06 14.39
C ASN A 270 16.95 25.37 13.94
N ASP A 271 15.99 24.56 14.40
CA ASP A 271 14.57 24.63 14.03
C ASP A 271 14.27 24.47 12.53
N GLN A 272 15.23 24.00 11.74
CA GLN A 272 15.03 23.69 10.32
C GLN A 272 14.98 22.18 10.08
N PRO A 273 14.06 21.69 9.23
CA PRO A 273 14.02 20.29 8.85
C PRO A 273 15.28 19.92 8.07
N THR A 274 15.87 18.78 8.42
CA THR A 274 17.02 18.18 7.73
C THR A 274 16.76 16.69 7.49
N ASN A 275 17.50 16.09 6.55
CA ASN A 275 17.30 14.70 6.13
C ASN A 275 15.85 14.46 5.67
N CYS A 276 15.41 15.31 4.73
CA CYS A 276 14.09 15.30 4.15
C CYS A 276 14.17 15.52 2.64
N LEU A 277 13.14 15.12 1.91
CA LEU A 277 12.99 15.38 0.48
C LEU A 277 12.00 16.52 0.27
N HIS A 278 12.30 17.40 -0.69
CA HIS A 278 11.40 18.47 -1.10
C HIS A 278 10.33 17.94 -2.07
N VAL A 279 9.06 18.18 -1.73
CA VAL A 279 7.92 17.67 -2.51
C VAL A 279 7.88 18.25 -3.92
N GLU A 280 8.13 19.56 -4.07
CA GLU A 280 8.16 20.20 -5.40
C GLU A 280 9.32 19.68 -6.24
N GLU A 281 10.49 19.45 -5.66
CA GLU A 281 11.64 18.88 -6.38
C GLU A 281 11.34 17.45 -6.88
N ILE A 282 10.72 16.62 -6.03
CA ILE A 282 10.25 15.29 -6.45
C ILE A 282 9.28 15.42 -7.62
N ARG A 283 8.30 16.33 -7.51
CA ARG A 283 7.30 16.56 -8.56
C ARG A 283 7.94 16.99 -9.88
N GLU A 284 8.87 17.93 -9.84
CA GLU A 284 9.60 18.42 -11.02
C GLU A 284 10.42 17.30 -11.67
N LYS A 285 11.21 16.57 -10.87
CA LYS A 285 12.01 15.43 -11.34
C LYS A 285 11.15 14.38 -12.03
N VAL A 286 10.02 13.99 -11.43
CA VAL A 286 9.09 13.00 -12.00
C VAL A 286 8.38 13.53 -13.25
N CYS A 287 7.94 14.80 -13.26
CA CYS A 287 7.31 15.41 -14.42
C CYS A 287 8.27 15.57 -15.61
N GLY A 288 9.57 15.70 -15.36
CA GLY A 288 10.62 15.76 -16.38
C GLY A 288 10.98 14.41 -17.02
N VAL A 289 10.43 13.29 -16.54
CA VAL A 289 10.69 11.96 -17.12
C VAL A 289 10.00 11.84 -18.48
N SER A 290 10.80 11.69 -19.55
CA SER A 290 10.33 11.67 -20.94
C SER A 290 9.28 10.58 -21.21
N SER A 291 9.47 9.38 -20.66
CA SER A 291 8.55 8.24 -20.83
C SER A 291 7.22 8.37 -20.06
N LEU A 292 7.10 9.41 -19.21
CA LEU A 292 5.89 9.81 -18.49
C LEU A 292 5.22 11.07 -19.06
N MET A 293 5.74 11.65 -20.15
CA MET A 293 5.11 12.80 -20.81
C MET A 293 3.67 12.47 -21.24
N GLU A 294 2.76 13.43 -21.09
CA GLU A 294 1.33 13.30 -21.38
C GLU A 294 0.59 12.19 -20.60
N LYS A 295 1.25 11.53 -19.66
CA LYS A 295 0.63 10.52 -18.78
C LYS A 295 0.29 11.14 -17.42
N PRO A 296 -0.84 10.77 -16.79
CA PRO A 296 -1.20 11.28 -15.48
C PRO A 296 -0.22 10.77 -14.41
N LYS A 297 0.15 11.68 -13.50
CA LYS A 297 1.10 11.45 -12.40
C LYS A 297 0.39 11.83 -11.09
N LEU A 298 0.15 10.85 -10.24
CA LEU A 298 -0.61 11.00 -9.00
C LEU A 298 0.34 10.96 -7.81
N PHE A 299 0.23 11.93 -6.92
CA PHE A 299 1.07 12.05 -5.72
C PHE A 299 0.16 12.04 -4.49
N PHE A 300 0.30 11.03 -3.65
CA PHE A 300 -0.41 10.90 -2.38
C PHE A 300 0.60 11.09 -1.24
N LEU A 301 0.42 12.13 -0.45
CA LEU A 301 1.35 12.49 0.61
C LEU A 301 0.58 12.48 1.91
N GLN A 302 0.91 11.53 2.79
CA GLN A 302 0.50 11.61 4.18
C GLN A 302 1.69 11.97 5.04
N ALA A 303 1.81 13.28 5.25
CA ALA A 303 2.85 13.90 6.05
C ALA A 303 2.32 15.21 6.64
N CYS A 304 2.77 15.56 7.85
CA CYS A 304 2.41 16.83 8.46
C CYS A 304 2.91 18.01 7.60
N ARG A 305 2.19 19.13 7.64
CA ARG A 305 2.55 20.38 6.93
C ARG A 305 2.81 21.53 7.92
N GLY A 306 3.06 21.17 9.17
CA GLY A 306 3.16 22.08 10.30
C GLY A 306 2.30 21.65 11.49
N LYS A 307 2.45 22.38 12.59
CA LYS A 307 1.87 22.05 13.90
C LYS A 307 0.49 22.66 14.15
N ARG A 308 0.00 23.52 13.24
CA ARG A 308 -1.29 24.21 13.40
C ARG A 308 -2.44 23.21 13.21
N LYS A 309 -3.27 23.06 14.24
CA LYS A 309 -4.50 22.27 14.19
C LYS A 309 -5.68 23.11 13.71
N ASP A 310 -6.53 22.53 12.88
CA ASP A 310 -7.88 23.07 12.62
C ASP A 310 -8.82 22.54 13.70
N LYS A 311 -9.48 23.43 14.44
CA LYS A 311 -10.42 23.05 15.52
C LYS A 311 -11.81 22.74 14.98
N GLY A 312 -12.05 22.93 13.68
CA GLY A 312 -13.37 22.82 13.09
C GLY A 312 -14.33 23.91 13.59
N HIS A 313 -15.60 23.75 13.25
CA HIS A 313 -16.70 24.60 13.70
C HIS A 313 -17.88 23.71 14.09
N THR A 314 -18.49 23.97 15.24
CA THR A 314 -19.69 23.26 15.69
C THR A 314 -20.90 23.74 14.89
N TYR A 315 -21.65 22.83 14.28
CA TYR A 315 -22.90 23.17 13.60
C TYR A 315 -24.07 22.90 14.56
N ASP A 316 -24.73 23.96 15.02
CA ASP A 316 -25.99 23.87 15.74
C ASP A 316 -27.13 23.77 14.71
N GLY A 317 -27.80 22.62 14.65
CA GLY A 317 -28.79 22.29 13.61
C GLY A 317 -30.07 23.16 13.55
N SER A 318 -30.05 24.42 13.98
CA SER A 318 -31.16 25.37 13.90
C SER A 318 -31.08 26.27 12.66
N SER A 319 -31.81 25.84 11.62
CA SER A 319 -32.59 26.68 10.70
C SER A 319 -31.92 27.89 10.04
N TYR A 320 -31.26 27.69 8.89
CA TYR A 320 -31.25 28.69 7.82
C TYR A 320 -31.48 28.06 6.44
N ASN A 321 -32.59 28.43 5.81
CA ASN A 321 -32.82 28.26 4.38
C ASN A 321 -31.79 29.07 3.60
N TYR A 322 -30.66 28.46 3.24
CA TYR A 322 -29.70 29.09 2.34
C TYR A 322 -30.08 28.83 0.88
N HIS A 323 -30.78 29.81 0.28
CA HIS A 323 -30.56 30.15 -1.13
C HIS A 323 -29.16 30.79 -1.24
N HIS A 324 -28.12 29.99 -1.43
CA HIS A 324 -26.83 30.53 -1.85
C HIS A 324 -26.85 30.82 -3.36
N ARG A 325 -27.19 32.05 -3.73
CA ARG A 325 -26.60 32.68 -4.91
C ARG A 325 -25.12 32.88 -4.60
N PHE A 326 -24.25 32.21 -5.34
CA PHE A 326 -22.84 32.60 -5.43
C PHE A 326 -22.77 34.00 -6.03
N VAL A 327 -22.44 34.99 -5.21
CA VAL A 327 -21.90 36.28 -5.67
C VAL A 327 -20.44 36.30 -5.26
N GLY A 328 -19.60 35.58 -6.01
CA GLY A 328 -18.16 35.76 -5.96
C GLY A 328 -17.82 37.05 -6.71
N ARG A 329 -17.17 37.99 -6.03
CA ARG A 329 -16.52 39.14 -6.69
C ARG A 329 -15.50 38.61 -7.68
N VAL A 330 -15.54 39.17 -8.88
CA VAL A 330 -14.50 39.02 -9.90
C VAL A 330 -13.25 39.79 -9.45
N GLY A 331 -12.11 39.09 -9.49
CA GLY A 331 -10.74 39.61 -9.33
C GLY A 331 -9.81 38.40 -9.36
N GLU A 332 -9.39 37.97 -10.55
CA GLU A 332 -8.02 38.16 -11.08
C GLU A 332 -6.96 37.50 -10.19
N LEU A 333 -6.18 36.47 -10.56
CA LEU A 333 -5.78 35.89 -11.85
C LEU A 333 -5.48 34.40 -11.63
N ALA A 334 -6.20 33.51 -12.32
CA ALA A 334 -5.71 32.16 -12.59
C ALA A 334 -4.87 32.23 -13.87
N GLN A 335 -3.55 32.23 -13.75
CA GLN A 335 -2.70 31.89 -14.90
C GLN A 335 -2.56 30.37 -14.96
N VAL A 336 -3.28 29.79 -15.92
CA VAL A 336 -2.93 28.52 -16.52
C VAL A 336 -1.67 28.78 -17.34
N VAL A 337 -0.53 28.24 -16.90
CA VAL A 337 0.66 28.17 -17.75
C VAL A 337 0.67 26.77 -18.36
N GLU A 338 0.13 26.66 -19.57
CA GLU A 338 0.51 25.60 -20.50
C GLU A 338 1.91 25.93 -21.05
N ARG A 339 2.85 25.00 -20.89
CA ARG A 339 3.91 24.73 -21.87
C ARG A 339 4.24 23.25 -21.85
#